data_AF-A0A954ISH5-F1
#
_entry.id   AF-A0A954ISH5-F1
#
_cell.length_a   1.000
_cell.length_b   1.000
_cell.length_c   1.000
_cell.angle_alpha   90.00
_cell.angle_beta   90.00
_cell.angle_gamma   90.00
#
_symmetry.space_group_name_H-M   'P 1'
#
loop_
_entity.id
_entity.type
_entity.pdbx_description
1 polymer ?
#
loop_
_entity_poly.entity_id
_entity_poly.type
_entity_poly.pdbx_seq_one_letter_code
_entity_poly.pdbx_strand_id
1 'polypeptide(L)'
;MVREDAQKLRACDPKPDRPGNRRMTTVAAVYSVDPFVRTPEEILTALFSSAKTEHSRSRKRPTPCHKRYLTKFPELHPEVSDKPMSGTRMAMVWANAQVESRRQRKQKLIRLMDGQHNLWEEADAGLAAVPPEDIVDILDLLHVAGYVWTAAKAFHAYRRDQEAFAMETLRRILEGNVDSVIRSLRYRATFHKLTGTKRDAADRVCGYFTGHRERMKYNE
;
A
#
# COMPACT_ATOMS: atom_id res chain seq x y z
N MET A 1 2.07 -12.50 22.32
CA MET A 1 2.77 -13.79 22.12
C MET A 1 2.94 -14.01 20.62
N VAL A 2 4.06 -13.57 20.04
CA VAL A 2 4.41 -13.94 18.66
C VAL A 2 4.98 -15.35 18.76
N ARG A 3 4.33 -16.33 18.14
CA ARG A 3 4.85 -17.69 18.09
C ARG A 3 6.17 -17.67 17.31
N GLU A 4 7.24 -18.20 17.90
CA GLU A 4 8.59 -18.23 17.29
C GLU A 4 8.59 -18.95 15.93
N ASP A 5 7.62 -19.84 15.69
CA ASP A 5 7.46 -20.63 14.46
C ASP A 5 6.40 -20.09 13.49
N ALA A 6 6.12 -18.79 13.48
CA ALA A 6 5.23 -18.21 12.49
C ALA A 6 5.87 -18.33 11.09
N GLN A 7 5.35 -19.27 10.28
CA GLN A 7 5.75 -19.46 8.88
C GLN A 7 5.80 -18.11 8.16
N LYS A 8 6.96 -17.77 7.57
CA LYS A 8 7.13 -16.52 6.81
C LYS A 8 6.29 -16.60 5.54
N LEU A 9 5.07 -16.08 5.62
CA LEU A 9 4.20 -15.88 4.46
C LEU A 9 4.90 -14.93 3.49
N ARG A 10 4.87 -15.26 2.19
CA ARG A 10 5.29 -14.32 1.15
C ARG A 10 4.28 -13.18 1.09
N ALA A 11 4.70 -12.05 0.52
CA ALA A 11 3.75 -10.98 0.23
C ALA A 11 2.60 -11.53 -0.63
N CYS A 12 1.36 -11.21 -0.25
CA CYS A 12 0.13 -11.58 -0.97
C CYS A 12 -0.27 -13.06 -0.95
N ASP A 13 0.32 -13.89 -0.07
CA ASP A 13 -0.23 -15.22 0.19
C ASP A 13 -1.65 -15.15 0.77
N PRO A 14 -2.52 -16.16 0.49
CA PRO A 14 -3.87 -16.19 1.01
C PRO A 14 -3.85 -16.11 2.54
N LYS A 15 -4.42 -15.04 3.09
CA LYS A 15 -4.62 -14.95 4.53
C LYS A 15 -5.83 -15.82 4.90
N PRO A 16 -5.71 -16.72 5.89
CA PRO A 16 -6.86 -17.47 6.37
C PRO A 16 -7.93 -16.50 6.88
N ASP A 17 -9.19 -16.78 6.57
CA ASP A 17 -10.30 -16.06 7.19
C ASP A 17 -10.26 -16.33 8.69
N ARG A 18 -10.44 -15.28 9.51
CA ARG A 18 -10.43 -15.42 10.97
C ARG A 18 -11.73 -14.81 11.51
N PRO A 19 -12.83 -15.57 11.57
CA PRO A 19 -14.11 -15.02 12.01
C PRO A 19 -14.01 -14.45 13.44
N GLY A 20 -14.69 -13.33 13.71
CA GLY A 20 -14.76 -12.72 15.04
C GLY A 20 -14.98 -11.19 15.03
N ASN A 21 -15.33 -10.64 16.20
CA ASN A 21 -15.49 -9.20 16.43
C ASN A 21 -14.13 -8.50 16.51
N ARG A 22 -13.56 -8.17 15.34
CA ARG A 22 -12.28 -7.46 15.27
C ARG A 22 -12.51 -5.95 15.29
N ARG A 23 -11.81 -5.25 16.18
CA ARG A 23 -11.71 -3.79 16.12
C ARG A 23 -10.55 -3.40 15.20
N MET A 24 -10.81 -2.50 14.26
CA MET A 24 -9.76 -1.93 13.42
C MET A 24 -8.92 -0.95 14.24
N THR A 25 -7.60 -1.05 14.11
CA THR A 25 -6.66 -0.09 14.70
C THR A 25 -5.90 0.60 13.58
N THR A 26 -5.60 1.88 13.77
CA THR A 26 -4.73 2.62 12.86
C THR A 26 -3.32 2.68 13.46
N VAL A 27 -2.32 2.34 12.65
CA VAL A 27 -0.91 2.50 12.99
C VAL A 27 -0.36 3.65 12.15
N ALA A 28 0.22 4.65 12.82
CA ALA A 28 0.98 5.71 12.18
C ALA A 28 2.47 5.53 12.49
N ALA A 29 3.32 5.76 11.49
CA ALA A 29 4.76 5.80 11.67
C ALA A 29 5.33 7.03 10.96
N VAL A 30 6.15 7.80 11.67
CA VAL A 30 6.82 9.00 11.13
C VAL A 30 8.31 8.86 11.35
N TYR A 31 9.08 9.01 10.28
CA TYR A 31 10.54 8.93 10.28
C TYR A 31 11.10 9.70 9.09
N SER A 32 12.39 10.04 9.16
CA SER A 32 13.15 10.57 8.03
C SER A 32 14.11 9.49 7.53
N VAL A 33 14.39 9.43 6.24
CA VAL A 33 15.36 8.51 5.65
C VAL A 33 15.88 9.09 4.35
N ASP A 34 17.14 8.82 4.01
CA ASP A 34 17.68 9.20 2.70
C ASP A 34 17.00 8.42 1.57
N PRO A 35 16.86 9.01 0.37
CA PRO A 35 16.31 8.32 -0.79
C PRO A 35 17.08 7.01 -1.09
N PHE A 36 16.32 5.96 -1.39
CA PHE A 36 16.87 4.66 -1.80
C PHE A 36 16.26 4.22 -3.12
N VAL A 37 16.90 4.65 -4.21
CA VAL A 37 16.47 4.35 -5.58
C VAL A 37 16.64 2.86 -5.86
N ARG A 38 15.55 2.22 -6.29
CA ARG A 38 15.50 0.81 -6.66
C ARG A 38 14.88 0.64 -8.03
N THR A 39 15.30 -0.38 -8.76
CA THR A 39 14.66 -0.74 -10.03
C THR A 39 13.39 -1.56 -9.78
N PRO A 40 12.44 -1.61 -10.74
CA PRO A 40 11.30 -2.52 -10.67
C PRO A 40 11.71 -3.97 -10.39
N GLU A 41 12.79 -4.46 -11.01
CA GLU A 41 13.31 -5.83 -10.87
C GLU A 41 13.81 -6.11 -9.46
N GLU A 42 14.47 -5.14 -8.81
CA GLU A 42 14.92 -5.27 -7.43
C GLU A 42 13.72 -5.38 -6.47
N ILE A 43 12.67 -4.61 -6.71
CA ILE A 43 11.44 -4.66 -5.92
C ILE A 43 10.71 -5.99 -6.13
N LEU A 44 10.54 -6.43 -7.37
CA LEU A 44 9.91 -7.71 -7.71
C LEU A 44 10.68 -8.89 -7.12
N THR A 45 12.01 -8.87 -7.26
CA THR A 45 12.88 -9.89 -6.66
C THR A 45 12.66 -9.95 -5.15
N ALA A 46 12.58 -8.81 -4.47
CA ALA A 46 12.32 -8.75 -3.03
C ALA A 46 10.91 -9.23 -2.63
N LEU A 47 9.90 -9.07 -3.49
CA LEU A 47 8.52 -9.49 -3.23
C LEU A 47 8.29 -10.99 -3.46
N PHE A 48 8.92 -11.57 -4.49
CA PHE A 48 8.63 -12.92 -4.96
C PHE A 48 9.69 -13.97 -4.54
N SER A 49 10.93 -13.55 -4.24
CA SER A 49 11.99 -14.49 -3.83
C SER A 49 11.84 -14.92 -2.37
N SER A 50 11.87 -16.23 -2.10
CA SER A 50 11.90 -16.77 -0.72
C SER A 50 13.29 -16.81 -0.09
N ALA A 51 14.33 -16.84 -0.91
CA ALA A 51 15.71 -16.71 -0.46
C ALA A 51 16.07 -15.23 -0.40
N LYS A 52 16.86 -14.82 0.60
CA LYS A 52 17.60 -13.56 0.53
C LYS A 52 18.56 -13.65 -0.65
N THR A 53 18.09 -13.37 -1.85
CA THR A 53 18.92 -13.34 -3.05
C THR A 53 20.01 -12.31 -2.81
N GLU A 54 21.27 -12.78 -2.89
CA GLU A 54 22.46 -11.97 -2.59
C GLU A 54 22.62 -10.77 -3.53
N HIS A 55 21.82 -10.68 -4.59
CA HIS A 55 21.81 -9.54 -5.51
C HIS A 55 21.37 -8.21 -4.89
N SER A 56 20.72 -8.20 -3.71
CA SER A 56 20.47 -6.95 -2.98
C SER A 56 21.67 -6.42 -2.18
N ARG A 57 22.82 -7.12 -2.17
CA ARG A 57 23.96 -6.82 -1.29
C ARG A 57 24.90 -5.73 -1.80
N SER A 58 24.75 -5.20 -3.02
CA SER A 58 25.72 -4.24 -3.55
C SER A 58 25.56 -2.83 -2.94
N ARG A 59 24.39 -2.46 -2.41
CA ARG A 59 24.14 -1.14 -1.82
C ARG A 59 23.62 -1.23 -0.39
N LYS A 60 24.27 -0.49 0.52
CA LYS A 60 23.83 -0.35 1.91
C LYS A 60 22.54 0.46 1.95
N ARG A 61 21.45 -0.14 2.43
CA ARG A 61 20.17 0.55 2.60
C ARG A 61 20.30 1.68 3.63
N PRO A 62 19.74 2.89 3.39
CA PRO A 62 19.75 3.96 4.37
C PRO A 62 18.95 3.58 5.60
N THR A 63 19.38 4.10 6.75
CA THR A 63 18.78 3.79 8.05
C THR A 63 17.75 4.87 8.40
N PRO A 64 16.51 4.50 8.75
CA PRO A 64 15.52 5.46 9.24
C PRO A 64 15.99 6.21 10.49
N CYS A 65 15.84 7.54 10.47
CA CYS A 65 16.13 8.44 11.58
C CYS A 65 14.85 8.88 12.28
N HIS A 66 14.93 9.09 13.60
CA HIS A 66 13.84 9.62 14.43
C HIS A 66 12.51 8.85 14.29
N LYS A 67 12.60 7.53 14.06
CA LYS A 67 11.42 6.70 13.82
C LYS A 67 10.57 6.62 15.06
N ARG A 68 9.31 7.06 14.93
CA ARG A 68 8.28 6.96 15.96
C ARG A 68 7.07 6.25 15.40
N TYR A 69 6.39 5.51 16.24
CA TYR A 69 5.16 4.81 15.91
C TYR A 69 4.11 5.09 16.98
N LEU A 70 2.86 5.12 16.54
CA LEU A 70 1.68 5.23 17.39
C LEU A 70 0.62 4.28 16.84
N THR A 71 -0.11 3.67 17.76
CA THR A 71 -1.27 2.85 17.44
C THR A 71 -2.48 3.45 18.14
N LYS A 72 -3.58 3.61 17.41
CA LYS A 72 -4.85 4.15 17.94
C LYS A 72 -6.02 3.25 17.60
N PHE A 73 -6.84 3.00 18.60
CA PHE A 73 -8.17 2.43 18.41
C PHE A 73 -9.19 3.57 18.29
N PRO A 74 -10.37 3.31 17.72
CA PRO A 74 -11.50 4.21 17.92
C PRO A 74 -11.80 4.33 19.41
N GLU A 75 -11.80 5.56 19.91
CA GLU A 75 -11.99 5.89 21.34
C GLU A 75 -13.23 6.77 21.49
N LEU A 76 -14.08 6.46 22.47
CA LEU A 76 -15.21 7.32 22.83
C LEU A 76 -14.72 8.38 23.80
N HIS A 77 -15.02 9.64 23.49
CA HIS A 77 -14.74 10.80 24.32
C HIS A 77 -16.06 11.46 24.68
N PRO A 78 -16.76 11.00 25.74
CA PRO A 78 -18.08 11.47 26.11
C PRO A 78 -18.13 12.99 26.36
N GLU A 79 -17.01 13.58 26.75
CA GLU A 79 -16.84 15.02 26.92
C GLU A 79 -16.86 15.83 25.61
N VAL A 80 -16.66 15.19 24.45
CA VAL A 80 -16.62 15.82 23.12
C VAL A 80 -17.78 15.37 22.23
N SER A 81 -18.14 14.08 22.26
CA SER A 81 -19.09 13.48 21.33
C SER A 81 -19.58 12.11 21.83
N ASP A 82 -20.89 11.86 21.66
CA ASP A 82 -21.51 10.54 21.91
C ASP A 82 -21.10 9.48 20.86
N LYS A 83 -20.43 9.90 19.78
CA LYS A 83 -19.85 9.00 18.77
C LYS A 83 -18.35 8.79 19.02
N PRO A 84 -17.84 7.55 18.89
CA PRO A 84 -16.41 7.27 18.97
C PRO A 84 -15.62 8.07 17.93
N MET A 85 -14.53 8.69 18.37
CA MET A 85 -13.56 9.31 17.48
C MET A 85 -12.85 8.23 16.66
N SER A 86 -12.67 8.49 15.37
CA SER A 86 -11.94 7.59 14.48
C SER A 86 -10.48 7.44 14.93
N GLY A 87 -10.01 6.21 15.11
CA GLY A 87 -8.60 5.93 15.37
C GLY A 87 -7.69 6.45 14.25
N THR A 88 -8.21 6.56 13.03
CA THR A 88 -7.50 7.16 11.88
C THR A 88 -7.23 8.64 12.11
N ARG A 89 -8.26 9.41 12.50
CA ARG A 89 -8.13 10.83 12.82
C ARG A 89 -7.11 11.06 13.93
N MET A 90 -7.21 10.29 15.01
CA MET A 90 -6.29 10.40 16.15
C MET A 90 -4.84 10.11 15.75
N ALA A 91 -4.63 9.06 14.95
CA ALA A 91 -3.30 8.70 14.47
C ALA A 91 -2.73 9.77 13.51
N MET A 92 -3.58 10.36 12.66
CA MET A 92 -3.19 11.40 11.72
C MET A 92 -2.86 12.72 12.41
N VAL A 93 -3.67 13.17 13.37
CA VAL A 93 -3.37 14.36 14.18
C VAL A 93 -2.01 14.23 14.87
N TRP A 94 -1.73 13.06 15.45
CA TRP A 94 -0.42 12.79 16.04
C TRP A 94 0.70 12.81 14.98
N ALA A 95 0.51 12.16 13.84
CA ALA A 95 1.50 12.12 12.76
C ALA A 95 1.80 13.52 12.21
N ASN A 96 0.80 14.38 12.09
CA ASN A 96 0.94 15.75 11.61
C ASN A 96 1.77 16.59 12.58
N ALA A 97 1.50 16.51 13.88
CA ALA A 97 2.32 17.17 14.90
C ALA A 97 3.78 16.67 14.88
N GLN A 98 3.98 15.38 14.61
CA GLN A 98 5.31 14.80 14.43
C GLN A 98 6.04 15.37 13.20
N VAL A 99 5.33 15.61 12.10
CA VAL A 99 5.90 16.21 10.88
C VAL A 99 6.20 17.69 11.09
N GLU A 100 5.24 18.47 11.59
CA GLU A 100 5.39 19.92 11.82
C GLU A 100 6.56 20.24 12.75
N SER A 101 6.78 19.43 13.79
CA SER A 101 7.86 19.65 14.75
C SER A 101 9.27 19.34 14.23
N ARG A 102 9.41 18.60 13.12
CA ARG A 102 10.72 18.05 12.70
C ARG A 102 11.08 18.28 11.24
N ARG A 103 10.09 18.45 10.37
CA ARG A 103 10.30 18.57 8.94
C ARG A 103 11.08 19.84 8.63
N GLN A 104 12.12 19.71 7.83
CA GLN A 104 12.90 20.85 7.37
C GLN A 104 12.26 21.50 6.14
N ARG A 105 12.54 22.80 5.94
CA ARG A 105 12.09 23.53 4.74
C ARG A 105 12.60 22.81 3.48
N LYS A 106 11.73 22.61 2.48
CA LYS A 106 11.99 21.88 1.22
C LYS A 106 12.23 20.37 1.35
N GLN A 107 12.12 19.78 2.55
CA GLN A 107 12.22 18.33 2.71
C GLN A 107 10.97 17.64 2.17
N LYS A 108 11.10 16.72 1.21
CA LYS A 108 9.93 15.98 0.69
C LYS A 108 9.27 15.16 1.80
N LEU A 109 7.95 15.23 1.83
CA LEU A 109 7.09 14.45 2.73
C LEU A 109 6.39 13.37 1.92
N ILE A 110 6.71 12.11 2.19
CA ILE A 110 6.04 10.97 1.56
C ILE A 110 4.90 10.50 2.46
N ARG A 111 3.66 10.55 1.97
CA ARG A 111 2.49 9.96 2.62
C ARG A 111 2.22 8.59 2.01
N LEU A 112 2.68 7.54 2.70
CA LEU A 112 2.50 6.15 2.30
C LEU A 112 1.33 5.53 3.06
N MET A 113 0.22 5.28 2.37
CA MET A 113 -1.01 4.74 2.97
C MET A 113 -1.67 3.75 2.02
N ASP A 114 -2.55 2.90 2.53
CA ASP A 114 -3.36 2.04 1.67
C ASP A 114 -4.53 2.82 1.02
N GLY A 115 -5.42 2.13 0.32
CA GLY A 115 -6.54 2.79 -0.37
C GLY A 115 -7.76 3.10 0.48
N GLN A 116 -7.66 3.08 1.81
CA GLN A 116 -8.80 3.44 2.65
C GLN A 116 -9.07 4.94 2.54
N HIS A 117 -10.27 5.32 2.08
CA HIS A 117 -10.59 6.71 1.74
C HIS A 117 -10.34 7.71 2.87
N ASN A 118 -10.75 7.34 4.09
CA ASN A 118 -10.60 8.18 5.27
C ASN A 118 -9.14 8.47 5.65
N LEU A 119 -8.17 7.65 5.24
CA LEU A 119 -6.74 7.94 5.48
C LEU A 119 -6.32 9.18 4.69
N TRP A 120 -6.77 9.28 3.45
CA TRP A 120 -6.46 10.39 2.55
C TRP A 120 -7.20 11.66 2.96
N GLU A 121 -8.49 11.56 3.29
CA GLU A 121 -9.27 12.70 3.79
C GLU A 121 -8.65 13.32 5.06
N GLU A 122 -8.27 12.49 6.03
CA GLU A 122 -7.64 12.95 7.27
C GLU A 122 -6.23 13.49 7.03
N ALA A 123 -5.49 12.94 6.06
CA ALA A 123 -4.17 13.43 5.69
C ALA A 123 -4.24 14.80 5.00
N ASP A 124 -5.25 15.03 4.16
CA ASP A 124 -5.47 16.29 3.44
C ASP A 124 -6.04 17.38 4.36
N ALA A 125 -6.83 17.00 5.37
CA ALA A 125 -7.27 17.91 6.43
C ALA A 125 -6.11 18.38 7.33
N GLY A 126 -4.98 17.68 7.30
CA GLY A 126 -3.76 18.01 8.03
C GLY A 126 -2.75 18.80 7.22
N LEU A 127 -1.71 19.31 7.89
CA LEU A 127 -0.46 19.77 7.25
C LEU A 127 -0.61 20.95 6.28
N ALA A 128 -1.55 21.87 6.51
CA ALA A 128 -1.70 23.10 5.73
C ALA A 128 -0.41 23.97 5.68
N ALA A 129 0.48 23.80 6.66
CA ALA A 129 1.78 24.46 6.70
C ALA A 129 2.84 23.85 5.76
N VAL A 130 2.58 22.67 5.19
CA VAL A 130 3.48 22.00 4.24
C VAL A 130 3.06 22.37 2.82
N PRO A 131 3.95 22.96 2.00
CA PRO A 131 3.63 23.29 0.62
C PRO A 131 3.23 22.04 -0.18
N PRO A 132 2.16 22.06 -0.98
CA PRO A 132 1.69 20.91 -1.75
C PRO A 132 2.77 20.29 -2.64
N GLU A 133 3.67 21.10 -3.21
CA GLU A 133 4.77 20.64 -4.05
C GLU A 133 5.80 19.77 -3.30
N ASP A 134 5.82 19.84 -1.98
CA ASP A 134 6.69 19.02 -1.13
C ASP A 134 6.03 17.73 -0.64
N ILE A 135 4.74 17.54 -0.90
CA ILE A 135 3.99 16.35 -0.52
C ILE A 135 3.92 15.39 -1.71
N VAL A 136 4.22 14.12 -1.45
CA VAL A 136 4.05 13.05 -2.42
C VAL A 136 3.23 11.94 -1.80
N ASP A 137 2.08 11.68 -2.40
CA ASP A 137 1.17 10.60 -2.01
C ASP A 137 1.51 9.34 -2.76
N ILE A 138 1.76 8.27 -2.01
CA ILE A 138 2.06 6.97 -2.58
C ILE A 138 1.10 5.94 -1.98
N LEU A 139 0.37 5.26 -2.86
CA LEU A 139 -0.44 4.12 -2.50
C LEU A 139 0.45 2.92 -2.12
N ASP A 140 0.14 2.25 -1.02
CA ASP A 140 0.86 1.07 -0.57
C ASP A 140 0.90 -0.03 -1.65
N LEU A 141 2.11 -0.29 -2.14
CA LEU A 141 2.37 -1.30 -3.16
C LEU A 141 1.93 -2.70 -2.72
N LEU A 142 2.02 -3.05 -1.44
CA LEU A 142 1.56 -4.35 -0.95
C LEU A 142 0.04 -4.48 -1.06
N HIS A 143 -0.67 -3.37 -0.88
CA HIS A 143 -2.12 -3.33 -1.10
C HIS A 143 -2.45 -3.49 -2.59
N VAL A 144 -1.74 -2.77 -3.47
CA VAL A 144 -1.86 -2.92 -4.92
C VAL A 144 -1.56 -4.35 -5.37
N ALA A 145 -0.50 -4.96 -4.84
CA ALA A 145 -0.12 -6.34 -5.13
C ALA A 145 -1.24 -7.32 -4.76
N GLY A 146 -1.94 -7.10 -3.65
CA GLY A 146 -3.14 -7.89 -3.29
C GLY A 146 -4.24 -7.83 -4.37
N TYR A 147 -4.47 -6.66 -4.97
CA TYR A 147 -5.40 -6.52 -6.10
C TYR A 147 -4.87 -7.19 -7.37
N VAL A 148 -3.58 -7.06 -7.66
CA VAL A 148 -2.95 -7.77 -8.80
C VAL A 148 -3.14 -9.28 -8.66
N TRP A 149 -2.92 -9.84 -7.47
CA TRP A 149 -3.15 -11.26 -7.21
C TRP A 149 -4.62 -11.66 -7.31
N THR A 150 -5.55 -10.76 -6.99
CA THR A 150 -6.98 -10.96 -7.20
C THR A 150 -7.30 -11.08 -8.70
N ALA A 151 -6.76 -10.18 -9.53
CA ALA A 151 -6.88 -10.28 -10.98
C ALA A 151 -6.22 -11.57 -11.52
N ALA A 152 -5.02 -11.92 -11.02
CA ALA A 152 -4.30 -13.12 -11.44
C ALA A 152 -5.16 -14.39 -11.28
N LYS A 153 -5.81 -14.55 -10.13
CA LYS A 153 -6.72 -15.68 -9.85
C LYS A 153 -7.98 -15.67 -10.72
N ALA A 154 -8.44 -14.49 -11.13
CA ALA A 154 -9.57 -14.37 -12.05
C ALA A 154 -9.21 -14.88 -13.46
N PHE A 155 -7.99 -14.59 -13.93
CA PHE A 155 -7.53 -14.97 -15.27
C PHE A 155 -6.96 -16.38 -15.36
N HIS A 156 -6.35 -16.90 -14.29
CA HIS A 156 -5.53 -18.12 -14.35
C HIS A 156 -5.87 -19.11 -13.23
N ALA A 157 -5.93 -20.40 -13.58
CA ALA A 157 -6.24 -21.48 -12.64
C ALA A 157 -5.01 -21.92 -11.83
N TYR A 158 -3.85 -22.02 -12.48
CA TYR A 158 -2.64 -22.56 -11.87
C TYR A 158 -1.80 -21.47 -11.19
N ARG A 159 -1.24 -21.78 -10.01
CA ARG A 159 -0.43 -20.83 -9.21
C ARG A 159 0.76 -20.28 -10.00
N ARG A 160 1.42 -21.11 -10.83
CA ARG A 160 2.54 -20.68 -11.68
C ARG A 160 2.15 -19.55 -12.63
N ASP A 161 1.00 -19.67 -13.29
CA ASP A 161 0.51 -18.67 -14.24
C ASP A 161 -0.01 -17.41 -13.54
N GLN A 162 -0.62 -17.59 -12.36
CA GLN A 162 -1.00 -16.47 -11.50
C GLN A 162 0.22 -15.65 -11.06
N GLU A 163 1.29 -16.33 -10.65
CA GLU A 163 2.54 -15.68 -10.22
C GLU A 163 3.21 -14.95 -11.39
N ALA A 164 3.34 -15.60 -12.55
CA ALA A 164 3.89 -14.96 -13.75
C ALA A 164 3.08 -13.73 -14.17
N PHE A 165 1.75 -13.83 -14.14
CA PHE A 165 0.86 -12.69 -14.36
C PHE A 165 1.09 -11.57 -13.34
N ALA A 166 1.21 -11.92 -12.05
CA ALA A 166 1.34 -10.95 -10.98
C ALA A 166 2.67 -10.21 -11.06
N MET A 167 3.77 -10.93 -11.32
CA MET A 167 5.10 -10.34 -11.53
C MET A 167 5.08 -9.36 -12.71
N GLU A 168 4.57 -9.80 -13.86
CA GLU A 168 4.53 -8.96 -15.07
C GLU A 168 3.63 -7.72 -14.90
N THR A 169 2.48 -7.89 -14.25
CA THR A 169 1.57 -6.77 -13.99
C THR A 169 2.17 -5.77 -13.00
N LEU A 170 2.81 -6.25 -11.93
CA LEU A 170 3.49 -5.38 -10.96
C LEU A 170 4.70 -4.69 -11.56
N ARG A 171 5.47 -5.35 -12.44
CA ARG A 171 6.56 -4.72 -13.19
C ARG A 171 6.07 -3.50 -13.96
N ARG A 172 5.01 -3.66 -14.75
CA ARG A 172 4.40 -2.57 -15.52
C ARG A 172 3.89 -1.44 -14.62
N ILE A 173 3.31 -1.76 -13.46
CA ILE A 173 2.86 -0.75 -12.48
C ILE A 173 4.06 0.03 -11.91
N LEU A 174 5.13 -0.65 -11.53
CA LEU A 174 6.36 -0.04 -11.02
C LEU A 174 7.05 0.86 -12.05
N GLU A 175 6.89 0.53 -13.34
CA GLU A 175 7.34 1.36 -14.47
C GLU A 175 6.41 2.55 -14.78
N GLY A 176 5.35 2.77 -14.00
CA GLY A 176 4.39 3.86 -14.21
C GLY A 176 3.31 3.58 -15.25
N ASN A 177 3.23 2.37 -15.80
CA ASN A 177 2.28 2.01 -16.87
C ASN A 177 0.86 1.67 -16.38
N VAL A 178 0.38 2.35 -15.33
CA VAL A 178 -0.88 2.03 -14.63
C VAL A 178 -2.09 2.07 -15.57
N ASP A 179 -2.24 3.10 -16.39
CA ASP A 179 -3.36 3.22 -17.33
C ASP A 179 -3.35 2.10 -18.39
N SER A 180 -2.16 1.73 -18.86
CA SER A 180 -1.97 0.64 -19.82
C SER A 180 -2.34 -0.71 -19.19
N VAL A 181 -2.01 -0.90 -17.90
CA VAL A 181 -2.42 -2.07 -17.12
C VAL A 181 -3.95 -2.12 -16.99
N ILE A 182 -4.60 -1.01 -16.59
CA ILE A 182 -6.07 -0.95 -16.45
C ILE A 182 -6.74 -1.33 -17.78
N ARG A 183 -6.30 -0.74 -18.91
CA ARG A 183 -6.84 -1.06 -20.24
C ARG A 183 -6.64 -2.53 -20.59
N SER A 184 -5.45 -3.07 -20.33
CA SER A 184 -5.12 -4.47 -20.59
C SER A 184 -5.99 -5.43 -19.77
N LEU A 185 -6.23 -5.14 -18.48
CA LEU A 185 -7.11 -5.95 -17.62
C LEU A 185 -8.55 -5.97 -18.14
N ARG A 186 -9.10 -4.80 -18.50
CA ARG A 186 -10.45 -4.70 -19.10
C ARG A 186 -10.55 -5.48 -20.40
N TYR A 187 -9.59 -5.31 -21.30
CA TYR A 187 -9.54 -6.04 -22.57
C TYR A 187 -9.50 -7.55 -22.33
N ARG A 188 -8.61 -8.03 -21.46
CA ARG A 188 -8.47 -9.46 -21.15
C ARG A 188 -9.73 -10.04 -20.54
N ALA A 189 -10.41 -9.29 -19.66
CA ALA A 189 -11.67 -9.74 -19.06
C ALA A 189 -12.73 -9.99 -20.14
N THR A 190 -12.81 -9.14 -21.15
CA THR A 190 -13.71 -9.30 -22.30
C THR A 190 -13.25 -10.40 -23.24
N PHE A 191 -11.96 -10.44 -23.60
CA PHE A 191 -11.38 -11.42 -24.52
C PHE A 191 -11.54 -12.87 -24.00
N HIS A 192 -11.27 -13.08 -22.71
CA HIS A 192 -11.48 -14.38 -22.06
C HIS A 192 -12.94 -14.66 -21.69
N LYS A 193 -13.87 -13.77 -22.06
CA LYS A 193 -15.31 -13.88 -21.77
C LYS A 193 -15.57 -14.19 -20.29
N LEU A 194 -14.86 -13.51 -19.39
CA LEU A 194 -15.04 -13.70 -17.95
C LEU A 194 -16.47 -13.34 -17.56
N THR A 195 -17.07 -14.15 -16.70
CA THR A 195 -18.43 -13.96 -16.17
C THR A 195 -18.44 -14.16 -14.65
N GLY A 196 -19.53 -13.71 -14.01
CA GLY A 196 -19.77 -13.85 -12.58
C GLY A 196 -18.61 -13.32 -11.72
N THR A 197 -18.25 -14.07 -10.70
CA THR A 197 -17.25 -13.65 -9.69
C THR A 197 -15.88 -13.30 -10.27
N LYS A 198 -15.46 -13.96 -11.36
CA LYS A 198 -14.19 -13.63 -12.04
C LYS A 198 -14.26 -12.29 -12.76
N ARG A 199 -15.41 -11.96 -13.35
CA ARG A 199 -15.64 -10.65 -13.98
C ARG A 199 -15.67 -9.56 -12.93
N ASP A 200 -16.42 -9.76 -11.85
CA ASP A 200 -16.53 -8.82 -10.74
C ASP A 200 -15.17 -8.53 -10.11
N ALA A 201 -14.32 -9.56 -9.96
CA ALA A 201 -12.96 -9.41 -9.48
C ALA A 201 -12.11 -8.51 -10.40
N ALA A 202 -12.16 -8.74 -11.72
CA ALA A 202 -11.42 -7.94 -12.69
C ALA A 202 -11.92 -6.48 -12.73
N ASP A 203 -13.24 -6.26 -12.72
CA ASP A 203 -13.84 -4.92 -12.74
C ASP A 203 -13.54 -4.17 -11.44
N ARG A 204 -13.59 -4.84 -10.29
CA ARG A 204 -13.19 -4.28 -8.99
C ARG A 204 -11.73 -3.83 -8.98
N VAL A 205 -10.81 -4.64 -9.50
CA VAL A 205 -9.39 -4.28 -9.60
C VAL A 205 -9.21 -3.06 -10.50
N CYS A 206 -9.88 -3.03 -11.65
CA CYS A 206 -9.81 -1.90 -12.58
C CYS A 206 -10.37 -0.61 -11.97
N GLY A 207 -11.51 -0.69 -11.28
CA GLY A 207 -12.12 0.44 -10.59
C GLY A 207 -11.22 0.97 -9.47
N TYR A 208 -10.63 0.06 -8.68
CA TYR A 208 -9.71 0.41 -7.61
C TYR A 208 -8.47 1.15 -8.13
N PHE A 209 -7.79 0.64 -9.16
CA PHE A 209 -6.64 1.32 -9.76
C PHE A 209 -7.02 2.65 -10.41
N THR A 210 -8.17 2.73 -11.08
CA THR A 210 -8.66 3.98 -11.68
C THR A 210 -8.84 5.06 -10.60
N GLY A 211 -9.48 4.72 -9.48
CA GLY A 211 -9.73 5.65 -8.37
C GLY A 211 -8.48 6.11 -7.60
N HIS A 212 -7.38 5.36 -7.70
CA HIS A 212 -6.13 5.68 -7.01
C HIS A 212 -4.97 6.03 -7.95
N ARG A 213 -5.25 6.24 -9.25
CA ARG A 213 -4.22 6.41 -10.29
C ARG A 213 -3.17 7.47 -9.95
N GLU A 214 -3.60 8.58 -9.36
CA GLU A 214 -2.76 9.74 -9.02
C GLU A 214 -1.78 9.45 -7.88
N ARG A 215 -2.01 8.36 -7.13
CA ARG A 215 -1.17 7.91 -6.01
C ARG A 215 -0.32 6.70 -6.37
N MET A 216 -0.43 6.17 -7.59
CA MET A 216 0.36 5.03 -8.08
C MET A 216 1.64 5.48 -8.81
N LYS A 217 2.36 6.42 -8.21
CA LYS A 217 3.52 7.13 -8.77
C LYS A 217 4.84 6.42 -8.43
N TYR A 218 4.94 5.14 -8.79
CA TYR A 218 6.06 4.30 -8.37
C TYR A 218 7.38 4.56 -9.12
N ASN A 219 7.32 5.31 -10.21
CA ASN A 219 8.43 5.68 -11.08
C ASN A 219 8.89 7.14 -10.90
N GLU A 220 8.32 7.88 -9.94
CA GLU A 220 8.71 9.25 -9.58
C GLU A 220 9.87 9.27 -8.57
#